data_AF-A0A9N8QX47-F1
#
_entry.id   AF-A0A9N8QX47-F1
#
_cell.length_a   1.000
_cell.length_b   1.000
_cell.length_c   1.000
_cell.angle_alpha   90.00
_cell.angle_beta   90.00
_cell.angle_gamma   90.00
#
_symmetry.space_group_name_H-M   'P 1'
#
loop_
_entity.id
_entity.type
_entity.pdbx_description
1 polymer ?
#
loop_
_entity_poly.entity_id
_entity_poly.type
_entity_poly.pdbx_seq_one_letter_code
_entity_poly.pdbx_strand_id
1 'polypeptide(L)' 'MANIDLAEVAELQRKSANAYELARNAYELAESEADLDSAAIEQQTAASAYRSAVAAREVVIGI' A
#
# COMPACT_ATOMS: atom_id res chain seq x y z
N MET A 1 -3.72 -24.34 9.38
CA MET A 1 -3.55 -23.69 8.07
C MET A 1 -4.61 -22.60 8.01
N ALA A 2 -4.20 -21.33 8.04
CA ALA A 2 -5.12 -20.21 8.01
C ALA A 2 -5.83 -20.22 6.65
N ASN A 3 -7.15 -20.23 6.66
CA ASN A 3 -7.98 -20.17 5.47
C ASN A 3 -7.95 -18.71 4.97
N ILE A 4 -6.88 -18.33 4.28
CA ILE A 4 -6.71 -16.97 3.76
C ILE A 4 -7.55 -16.86 2.50
N ASP A 5 -8.60 -16.03 2.56
CA ASP A 5 -9.50 -15.79 1.44
C ASP A 5 -8.77 -14.99 0.36
N LEU A 6 -8.54 -15.63 -0.79
CA LEU A 6 -7.90 -15.04 -1.96
C LEU A 6 -8.61 -13.76 -2.45
N ALA A 7 -9.93 -13.66 -2.25
CA ALA A 7 -10.70 -12.46 -2.61
C ALA A 7 -10.36 -11.29 -1.67
N GLU A 8 -10.21 -11.55 -0.38
CA GLU A 8 -9.82 -10.56 0.62
C GLU A 8 -8.39 -10.05 0.36
N VAL A 9 -7.46 -10.94 0.00
CA VAL A 9 -6.10 -10.56 -0.38
C VAL A 9 -6.08 -9.68 -1.63
N ALA A 10 -6.85 -10.03 -2.66
CA ALA A 10 -6.96 -9.23 -3.88
C ALA A 10 -7.58 -7.84 -3.61
N GLU A 11 -8.58 -7.77 -2.73
CA GLU A 11 -9.18 -6.51 -2.33
C GLU A 11 -8.20 -5.62 -1.55
N LEU A 12 -7.43 -6.19 -0.63
CA LEU A 12 -6.39 -5.48 0.11
C LEU A 12 -5.27 -4.97 -0.81
N GLN A 13 -4.88 -5.74 -1.82
CA GLN A 13 -3.93 -5.29 -2.84
C GLN A 13 -4.46 -4.12 -3.67
N ARG A 14 -5.74 -4.17 -4.06
CA ARG A 14 -6.36 -3.05 -4.79
C ARG A 14 -6.46 -1.80 -3.92
N LYS A 15 -6.86 -1.95 -2.65
CA LYS A 15 -6.93 -0.84 -1.69
C LYS A 15 -5.57 -0.21 -1.44
N SER A 16 -4.52 -1.02 -1.29
CA SER A 16 -3.15 -0.52 -1.09
C SER A 16 -2.59 0.19 -2.33
N ALA A 17 -2.86 -0.31 -3.54
CA ALA A 17 -2.47 0.36 -4.78
C ALA A 17 -3.11 1.76 -4.91
N ASN A 18 -4.42 1.86 -4.63
CA ASN A 18 -5.13 3.14 -4.66
C ASN A 18 -4.60 4.11 -3.58
N ALA A 19 -4.30 3.62 -2.38
CA ALA A 19 -3.74 4.46 -1.32
C ALA A 19 -2.35 4.99 -1.69
N TYR A 20 -1.52 4.17 -2.36
CA TYR A 20 -0.20 4.59 -2.84
C TYR A 20 -0.30 5.66 -3.93
N GLU A 21 -1.22 5.51 -4.89
CA GLU A 21 -1.47 6.51 -5.92
C GLU A 21 -1.94 7.84 -5.32
N LEU A 22 -2.85 7.78 -4.35
CA LEU A 22 -3.33 8.97 -3.64
C LEU A 22 -2.21 9.68 -2.87
N ALA A 23 -1.39 8.94 -2.12
CA ALA A 23 -0.27 9.50 -1.37
C ALA A 23 0.77 10.15 -2.29
N ARG A 24 1.04 9.54 -3.45
CA ARG A 24 1.92 10.13 -4.47
C ARG A 24 1.35 11.42 -5.02
N ASN A 25 0.07 11.47 -5.35
CA ASN A 25 -0.58 12.68 -5.85
C ASN A 25 -0.57 13.80 -4.79
N ALA A 26 -0.75 13.45 -3.51
CA ALA A 26 -0.65 14.39 -2.39
C ALA A 26 0.79 14.93 -2.24
N TYR A 27 1.80 14.08 -2.37
CA TYR A 27 3.21 14.50 -2.39
C TYR A 27 3.52 15.44 -3.56
N GLU A 28 3.03 15.14 -4.76
CA GLU A 28 3.21 15.99 -5.94
C GLU A 28 2.49 17.35 -5.81
N LEU A 29 1.43 17.43 -5.00
CA LEU A 29 0.65 18.65 -4.75
C LEU A 29 1.16 19.49 -3.55
N ALA A 30 1.89 18.87 -2.62
CA ALA A 30 2.42 19.53 -1.42
C ALA A 30 3.50 20.57 -1.80
N GLU A 31 3.15 21.85 -1.73
CA GLU A 31 4.02 22.97 -2.14
C GLU A 31 4.99 23.43 -1.02
N SER A 32 4.86 22.89 0.21
CA SER A 32 5.67 23.24 1.39
C SER A 32 6.42 22.05 2.00
N GLU A 33 7.55 22.27 2.67
CA GLU A 33 8.37 21.22 3.30
C GLU A 33 7.59 20.37 4.32
N ALA A 34 6.72 20.97 5.14
CA ALA A 34 5.95 20.25 6.15
C ALA A 34 4.89 19.32 5.52
N ASP A 35 4.30 19.74 4.41
CA ASP A 35 3.33 18.95 3.66
C ASP A 35 4.03 17.80 2.91
N LEU A 36 5.25 18.04 2.40
CA LEU A 36 6.09 17.02 1.77
C LEU A 36 6.52 15.93 2.76
N ASP A 37 6.91 16.31 3.98
CA ASP A 37 7.27 15.35 5.04
C ASP A 37 6.09 14.46 5.44
N SER A 38 4.90 15.06 5.60
CA SER A 38 3.67 14.30 5.88
C SER A 38 3.33 13.33 4.75
N ALA A 39 3.39 13.80 3.50
CA ALA A 39 3.11 12.97 2.34
C ALA A 39 4.15 11.84 2.16
N ALA A 40 5.43 12.09 2.49
CA ALA A 40 6.47 11.08 2.47
C ALA A 40 6.23 9.96 3.51
N ILE A 41 5.77 10.31 4.72
CA ILE A 41 5.40 9.33 5.76
C ILE A 41 4.20 8.49 5.30
N GLU A 42 3.18 9.11 4.70
CA GLU A 42 2.02 8.42 4.17
C GLU A 42 2.41 7.47 3.03
N GLN A 43 3.26 7.91 2.11
CA GLN A 43 3.76 7.09 1.01
C GLN A 43 4.58 5.90 1.52
N GLN A 44 5.43 6.10 2.53
CA GLN A 44 6.23 5.02 3.12
C GLN A 44 5.36 3.97 3.84
N THR A 45 4.31 4.43 4.51
CA THR A 45 3.29 3.56 5.12
C THR A 45 2.56 2.74 4.07
N ALA A 46 2.07 3.39 3.00
CA ALA A 46 1.35 2.73 1.92
C ALA A 46 2.22 1.70 1.18
N ALA A 47 3.48 2.05 0.87
CA ALA A 47 4.43 1.15 0.23
C ALA A 47 4.74 -0.08 1.09
N SER A 48 4.81 0.08 2.41
CA SER A 48 5.03 -1.03 3.34
C SER A 48 3.81 -1.96 3.40
N ALA A 49 2.60 -1.40 3.48
CA ALA A 49 1.37 -2.18 3.43
C ALA A 49 1.23 -2.96 2.11
N TYR A 50 1.56 -2.35 0.97
CA TYR A 50 1.57 -3.01 -0.33
C TYR A 50 2.55 -4.19 -0.36
N ARG A 51 3.81 -3.99 0.08
CA ARG A 51 4.81 -5.07 0.13
C ARG A 51 4.35 -6.23 1.02
N SER A 52 3.77 -5.94 2.18
CA SER A 52 3.20 -6.96 3.06
C SER A 52 2.05 -7.72 2.39
N ALA A 53 1.18 -7.04 1.65
CA ALA A 53 0.09 -7.67 0.91
C ALA A 53 0.58 -8.52 -0.27
N VAL A 54 1.68 -8.12 -0.93
CA VAL A 54 2.33 -8.93 -1.98
C VAL A 54 2.95 -10.20 -1.39
N ALA A 55 3.73 -10.07 -0.32
CA ALA A 55 4.33 -11.22 0.36
C ALA A 55 3.28 -12.20 0.90
N ALA A 56 2.18 -11.67 1.46
CA ALA A 56 1.06 -12.51 1.89
C ALA A 56 0.42 -13.26 0.71
N ARG A 57 0.26 -12.61 -0.46
CA ARG A 57 -0.23 -13.27 -1.66
C ARG A 57 0.70 -14.38 -2.14
N GLU A 58 2.02 -14.13 -2.19
CA GLU A 58 3.03 -15.13 -2.59
C GLU A 58 2.94 -16.40 -1.74
N VAL A 59 2.85 -16.24 -0.41
CA VAL A 59 2.64 -17.35 0.53
C VAL A 59 1.36 -18.13 0.24
N VAL A 60 0.26 -17.46 -0.13
CA VAL A 60 -1.03 -18.12 -0.43
C VAL A 60 -0.99 -18.88 -1.75
N ILE A 61 -0.31 -18.35 -2.77
CA ILE A 61 -0.21 -19.00 -4.09
C ILE A 61 0.94 -20.02 -4.18
N GLY A 62 1.75 -20.17 -3.12
CA GLY A 62 2.82 -21.16 -3.03
C GLY A 62 4.03 -20.85 -3.90
N ILE A 63 4.30 -19.57 -4.17
CA ILE A 63 5.49 -19.07 -4.88
C ILE A 63 6.50 -18.54 -3.87
#